data_AF-A0AAP5YEQ7-F1
#
_entry.id   AF-A0AAP5YEQ7-F1
#
_cell.length_a   1.000
_cell.length_b   1.000
_cell.length_c   1.000
_cell.angle_alpha   90.00
_cell.angle_beta   90.00
_cell.angle_gamma   90.00
#
_symmetry.space_group_name_H-M   'P 1'
#
loop_
_entity.id
_entity.type
_entity.pdbx_description
1 polymer ?
#
loop_
_entity_poly.entity_id
_entity_poly.type
_entity_poly.pdbx_seq_one_letter_code
_entity_poly.pdbx_strand_id
1 'polypeptide(L)'
;AQRITHIDQLKQYRQLVIRSKSAEPGSLNQALSPDIWYADNYYILLELANKGFGWCFLPEHLVADSPNTLKKVGDDFTKLAWQVNVDLIQHQKWHSDPLHQQAKAELITLFEQNS
;
A
#
# COMPACT_ATOMS: atom_id res chain seq x y z
N ALA A 1 0.74 10.99 24.04
CA ALA A 1 1.12 10.05 22.96
C ALA A 1 2.36 10.60 22.28
N GLN A 2 3.45 9.83 22.26
CA GLN A 2 4.72 10.25 21.67
C GLN A 2 4.53 10.46 20.16
N ARG A 3 4.88 11.64 19.65
CA ARG A 3 4.73 11.97 18.22
C ARG A 3 5.97 11.47 17.50
N ILE A 4 5.81 10.48 16.63
CA ILE A 4 6.89 9.97 15.79
C ILE A 4 7.18 11.01 14.71
N THR A 5 8.41 11.49 14.64
CA THR A 5 8.85 12.56 13.73
C THR A 5 9.81 12.05 12.66
N HIS A 6 10.43 10.89 12.86
CA HIS A 6 11.37 10.31 11.90
C HIS A 6 11.11 8.82 11.71
N ILE A 7 11.31 8.33 10.48
CA ILE A 7 11.12 6.92 10.13
C ILE A 7 12.06 5.99 10.91
N ASP A 8 13.22 6.49 11.35
CA ASP A 8 14.16 5.71 12.18
C ASP A 8 13.59 5.31 13.53
N GLN A 9 12.65 6.09 14.08
CA GLN A 9 11.98 5.73 15.33
C GLN A 9 11.06 4.51 15.13
N LEU A 10 10.56 4.30 13.91
CA LEU A 10 9.76 3.12 13.56
C LEU A 10 10.62 1.84 13.44
N LYS A 11 11.93 1.97 13.21
CA LYS A 11 12.85 0.82 13.15
C LYS A 11 12.99 0.09 14.48
N GLN A 12 12.59 0.70 15.59
CA GLN A 12 12.58 0.06 16.90
C GLN A 12 11.35 -0.84 17.12
N TYR A 13 10.36 -0.75 16.24
CA TYR A 13 9.11 -1.49 16.32
C TYR A 13 9.00 -2.49 15.17
N ARG A 14 8.24 -3.56 15.40
CA ARG A 14 7.98 -4.56 14.37
C ARG A 14 7.28 -3.95 13.17
N GLN A 15 7.85 -4.18 11.99
CA GLN A 15 7.24 -3.81 10.72
C GLN A 15 6.48 -5.01 10.16
N LEU A 16 5.26 -4.78 9.68
CA LEU A 16 4.48 -5.76 8.93
C LEU A 16 4.57 -5.39 7.45
N VAL A 17 5.04 -6.31 6.62
CA VAL A 17 5.37 -6.06 5.21
C VAL A 17 4.60 -7.02 4.31
N ILE A 18 4.01 -6.50 3.23
CA ILE A 18 3.39 -7.35 2.23
C ILE A 18 4.48 -7.94 1.33
N ARG A 19 4.43 -9.26 1.13
CA ARG A 19 5.34 -9.97 0.25
C ARG A 19 4.52 -10.82 -0.71
N SER A 20 4.60 -10.50 -1.99
CA SER A 20 4.10 -11.40 -3.02
C SER A 20 5.23 -12.31 -3.51
N LYS A 21 4.90 -13.56 -3.83
CA LYS A 21 5.86 -14.51 -4.44
C LYS A 21 6.25 -14.13 -5.87
N SER A 22 5.50 -13.21 -6.50
CA SER A 22 5.61 -12.90 -7.93
C SER A 22 5.79 -11.42 -8.25
N ALA A 23 5.74 -10.54 -7.25
CA ALA A 23 5.94 -9.11 -7.46
C ALA A 23 7.35 -8.71 -7.01
N GLU A 24 8.06 -7.99 -7.88
CA GLU A 24 9.27 -7.28 -7.47
C GLU A 24 8.93 -6.39 -6.26
N PRO A 25 9.77 -6.38 -5.21
CA PRO A 25 9.51 -5.54 -4.05
C PRO A 25 9.56 -4.07 -4.48
N GLY A 26 8.39 -3.47 -4.66
CA GLY A 26 8.27 -2.01 -4.78
C GLY A 26 8.81 -1.32 -3.52
N SER A 27 9.10 -0.03 -3.60
CA SER A 27 9.66 0.76 -2.48
C SER A 27 8.86 0.62 -1.17
N LEU A 28 7.54 0.44 -1.26
CA LEU A 28 6.60 0.16 -0.17
C LEU A 28 6.82 -1.18 0.57
N ASN A 29 7.42 -2.17 -0.10
CA ASN A 29 7.68 -3.50 0.46
C ASN A 29 9.09 -3.63 1.02
N GLN A 30 9.84 -2.52 1.07
CA GLN A 30 11.18 -2.52 1.63
C GLN A 30 11.12 -2.60 3.16
N ALA A 31 11.82 -3.59 3.69
CA ALA A 31 12.03 -3.70 5.12
C ALA A 31 12.93 -2.57 5.63
N LEU A 32 12.41 -1.82 6.59
CA LEU A 32 13.07 -0.71 7.27
C LEU A 32 13.47 -1.09 8.70
N SER A 33 12.68 -1.96 9.35
CA SER A 33 12.93 -2.48 10.70
C SER A 33 13.66 -3.83 10.66
N PRO A 34 14.50 -4.17 11.65
CA PRO A 34 15.09 -5.50 11.80
C PRO A 34 14.09 -6.59 12.24
N ASP A 35 12.95 -6.24 12.87
CA ASP A 35 11.88 -7.20 13.23
C ASP A 35 10.73 -7.08 12.22
N ILE A 36 10.57 -8.09 11.35
CA ILE A 36 9.66 -8.04 10.19
C ILE A 36 8.75 -9.27 10.17
N TRP A 37 7.45 -9.04 10.05
CA TRP A 37 6.49 -10.09 9.73
C TRP A 37 5.96 -9.91 8.32
N TYR A 38 6.02 -10.98 7.54
CA TYR A 38 5.53 -11.00 6.17
C TYR A 38 4.09 -11.47 6.11
N ALA A 39 3.30 -10.84 5.26
CA ALA A 39 1.96 -11.27 4.91
C ALA A 39 1.80 -11.33 3.39
N ASP A 40 0.98 -12.27 2.92
CA ASP A 40 0.75 -12.47 1.49
C ASP A 40 -0.32 -11.52 0.91
N ASN A 41 -1.07 -10.82 1.77
CA ASN A 41 -2.11 -9.88 1.36
C ASN A 41 -2.29 -8.73 2.37
N TYR A 42 -2.91 -7.62 1.92
CA TYR A 42 -3.13 -6.44 2.74
C TYR A 42 -4.19 -6.63 3.84
N TYR A 43 -5.13 -7.57 3.69
CA TYR A 43 -6.15 -7.84 4.70
C TYR A 43 -5.54 -8.45 5.97
N ILE A 44 -4.57 -9.36 5.83
CA ILE A 44 -3.82 -9.91 6.95
C ILE A 44 -3.00 -8.81 7.64
N LEU A 45 -2.35 -7.93 6.86
CA LEU A 45 -1.65 -6.77 7.45
C LEU A 45 -2.59 -5.87 8.23
N LEU A 46 -3.78 -5.59 7.70
CA LEU A 46 -4.80 -4.77 8.33
C LEU A 46 -5.25 -5.38 9.67
N GLU A 47 -5.52 -6.69 9.70
CA GLU A 47 -5.87 -7.38 10.95
C GLU A 47 -4.74 -7.35 11.98
N LEU A 48 -3.50 -7.59 11.55
CA LEU A 48 -2.34 -7.57 12.45
C LEU A 48 -2.08 -6.17 13.02
N ALA A 49 -2.22 -5.13 12.18
CA ALA A 49 -2.12 -3.74 12.62
C ALA A 49 -3.26 -3.38 13.59
N ASN A 50 -4.50 -3.81 13.30
CA ASN A 50 -5.64 -3.58 14.18
C ASN A 50 -5.50 -4.25 15.55
N LYS A 51 -4.83 -5.41 15.60
CA LYS A 51 -4.52 -6.12 16.85
C LYS A 51 -3.25 -5.58 17.54
N GLY A 52 -2.57 -4.60 16.96
CA GLY A 52 -1.39 -3.95 17.55
C GLY A 52 -0.09 -4.75 17.43
N PHE A 53 0.02 -5.68 16.48
CA PHE A 53 1.23 -6.50 16.30
C PHE A 53 2.41 -5.75 15.65
N GLY A 54 2.21 -4.54 15.16
CA GLY A 54 3.27 -3.73 14.55
C GLY A 54 2.73 -2.55 13.76
N TRP A 55 3.61 -1.94 12.98
CA TRP A 55 3.27 -0.87 12.03
C TRP A 55 3.45 -1.35 10.60
N CYS A 56 2.69 -0.79 9.67
CA CYS A 56 2.77 -1.14 8.26
C CYS A 56 2.30 0.03 7.37
N PHE A 57 2.59 -0.10 6.08
CA PHE A 57 1.99 0.74 5.06
C PHE A 57 0.72 0.06 4.56
N LEU A 58 -0.39 0.79 4.62
CA LEU A 58 -1.69 0.34 4.14
C LEU A 58 -2.24 1.36 3.14
N PRO A 59 -2.82 0.89 2.02
CA PRO A 59 -3.62 1.74 1.14
C PRO A 59 -4.74 2.45 1.89
N GLU A 60 -4.98 3.73 1.59
CA GLU A 60 -5.97 4.55 2.30
C GLU A 60 -7.39 3.98 2.20
N HIS A 61 -7.78 3.43 1.05
CA HIS A 61 -9.09 2.82 0.85
C HIS A 61 -9.34 1.62 1.79
N LEU A 62 -8.30 0.84 2.13
CA LEU A 62 -8.45 -0.29 3.06
C LEU A 62 -8.61 0.18 4.51
N VAL A 63 -8.01 1.33 4.85
CA VAL A 63 -8.15 1.92 6.18
C VAL A 63 -9.52 2.58 6.33
N ALA A 64 -10.06 3.19 5.27
CA ALA A 64 -11.38 3.81 5.27
C ALA A 64 -12.51 2.82 5.63
N ASP A 65 -12.39 1.57 5.17
CA ASP A 65 -13.34 0.50 5.47
C ASP A 65 -13.06 -0.21 6.81
N SER A 66 -11.96 0.14 7.50
CA SER A 66 -11.54 -0.52 8.74
C SER A 66 -12.09 0.18 9.99
N PRO A 67 -12.26 -0.55 11.11
CA PRO A 67 -12.61 0.08 12.39
C PRO A 67 -11.57 1.14 12.78
N ASN A 68 -12.01 2.21 13.44
CA ASN A 68 -11.22 3.42 13.76
C ASN A 68 -10.14 3.19 14.86
N THR A 69 -9.58 1.99 14.92
CA THR A 69 -8.54 1.53 15.84
C THR A 69 -7.13 1.83 15.35
N LEU A 70 -6.97 2.10 14.05
CA LEU A 70 -5.70 2.48 13.46
C LEU A 70 -5.43 3.97 13.63
N LYS A 71 -4.17 4.30 13.85
CA LYS A 71 -3.72 5.69 13.92
C LYS A 71 -2.64 5.93 12.87
N LYS A 72 -2.88 6.89 11.98
CA LYS A 72 -1.88 7.34 11.01
C LYS A 72 -0.65 7.89 11.75
N VAL A 73 0.54 7.45 11.34
CA VAL A 73 1.81 7.83 11.96
C VAL A 73 2.61 8.73 11.02
N GLY A 74 2.61 10.03 11.29
CA GLY A 74 3.43 11.04 10.61
C GLY A 74 3.04 11.31 9.14
N ASP A 75 3.08 12.57 8.71
CA ASP A 75 2.80 12.95 7.31
C ASP A 75 4.09 13.24 6.50
N ASP A 76 5.18 13.61 7.15
CA ASP A 76 6.37 14.12 6.45
C ASP A 76 7.21 13.02 5.80
N PHE A 77 7.41 11.89 6.48
CA PHE A 77 8.20 10.76 5.95
C PHE A 77 7.35 9.73 5.19
N THR A 78 6.03 9.77 5.34
CA THR A 78 5.12 8.89 4.58
C THR A 78 5.03 9.32 3.12
N LYS A 79 5.09 10.62 2.82
CA LYS A 79 5.13 11.16 1.45
C LYS A 79 6.33 10.66 0.63
N LEU A 80 7.47 10.46 1.27
CA LEU A 80 8.70 10.01 0.60
C LEU A 80 8.68 8.52 0.25
N ALA A 81 7.87 7.71 0.95
CA ALA A 81 7.75 6.29 0.69
C ALA A 81 6.76 5.95 -0.46
N TRP A 82 6.07 6.95 -1.03
CA TRP A 82 4.85 6.76 -1.82
C TRP A 82 5.00 7.30 -3.24
N GLN A 83 5.58 6.48 -4.11
CA GLN A 83 5.30 6.51 -5.55
C GLN A 83 5.01 5.06 -5.97
N VAL A 84 3.75 4.64 -5.82
CA VAL A 84 3.30 3.35 -6.35
C VAL A 84 2.75 3.61 -7.74
N ASN A 85 3.36 2.97 -8.74
CA ASN A 85 2.81 2.99 -10.09
C ASN A 85 1.65 2.00 -10.17
N VAL A 86 0.51 2.45 -10.69
CA VAL A 86 -0.61 1.59 -11.03
C VAL A 86 -0.54 1.30 -12.52
N ASP A 87 -0.12 0.09 -12.87
CA ASP A 87 0.06 -0.32 -14.26
C ASP A 87 -1.17 -1.06 -14.80
N LEU A 88 -1.64 -0.64 -15.99
CA LEU A 88 -2.67 -1.37 -16.72
C LEU A 88 -2.02 -2.47 -17.57
N ILE A 89 -2.17 -3.72 -17.13
CA ILE A 89 -1.71 -4.88 -17.89
C ILE A 89 -2.82 -5.38 -18.81
N GLN A 90 -2.62 -5.27 -20.12
CA GLN A 90 -3.55 -5.74 -21.14
C GLN A 90 -2.81 -6.58 -22.18
N HIS A 91 -3.39 -7.71 -22.58
CA HIS A 91 -2.83 -8.54 -23.64
C HIS A 91 -2.93 -7.80 -24.99
N GLN A 92 -1.81 -7.68 -25.71
CA GLN A 92 -1.64 -6.85 -26.92
C GLN A 92 -2.72 -7.10 -28.00
N LYS A 93 -3.20 -8.34 -28.12
CA LYS A 93 -4.29 -8.73 -29.04
C LYS A 93 -5.55 -7.85 -28.92
N TRP A 94 -5.86 -7.33 -27.74
CA TRP A 94 -7.07 -6.56 -27.48
C TRP A 94 -6.87 -5.05 -27.58
N HIS A 95 -5.66 -4.60 -27.95
CA HIS A 95 -5.34 -3.17 -27.99
C HIS A 95 -6.18 -2.40 -29.01
N SER A 96 -6.53 -3.04 -30.12
CA SER A 96 -7.31 -2.43 -31.21
C SER A 96 -8.81 -2.68 -31.13
N ASP A 97 -9.28 -3.39 -30.10
CA ASP A 97 -10.71 -3.65 -29.91
C ASP A 97 -11.40 -2.39 -29.32
N PRO A 98 -12.39 -1.79 -30.01
CA PRO A 98 -13.05 -0.57 -29.55
C PRO A 98 -13.63 -0.68 -28.13
N LEU A 99 -14.16 -1.85 -27.76
CA LEU A 99 -14.72 -2.06 -26.43
C LEU A 99 -13.65 -1.95 -25.35
N HIS A 100 -12.47 -2.53 -25.59
CA HIS A 100 -11.35 -2.50 -24.66
C HIS A 100 -10.72 -1.11 -24.58
N GLN A 101 -10.67 -0.36 -25.70
CA GLN A 101 -10.21 1.02 -25.69
C GLN A 101 -11.15 1.93 -24.89
N GLN A 102 -12.46 1.77 -25.06
CA GLN A 102 -13.44 2.54 -24.30
C GLN A 102 -13.37 2.20 -22.81
N ALA A 103 -13.36 0.90 -22.45
CA ALA A 103 -13.23 0.47 -21.07
C ALA A 103 -11.92 0.97 -20.42
N LYS A 104 -10.80 0.95 -21.15
CA LYS A 104 -9.53 1.52 -20.69
C LYS A 104 -9.64 3.03 -20.45
N ALA A 105 -10.24 3.78 -21.38
CA ALA A 105 -10.40 5.22 -21.24
C ALA A 105 -11.25 5.58 -20.01
N GLU A 106 -12.37 4.87 -19.81
CA GLU A 106 -13.24 5.05 -18.65
C GLU A 106 -12.51 4.71 -17.34
N LEU A 107 -11.75 3.61 -17.29
CA LEU A 107 -10.95 3.24 -16.11
C LEU A 107 -9.90 4.30 -15.76
N ILE A 108 -9.21 4.86 -16.77
CA ILE A 108 -8.23 5.94 -16.56
C ILE A 108 -8.93 7.19 -16.02
N THR A 109 -10.05 7.58 -16.64
CA THR A 109 -10.84 8.75 -16.18
C THR A 109 -11.33 8.56 -14.74
N LEU A 110 -11.83 7.38 -14.39
CA LEU A 110 -12.26 7.08 -13.01
C LEU A 110 -11.09 7.10 -12.02
N PHE A 111 -9.92 6.64 -12.43
CA PHE A 111 -8.73 6.67 -11.58
C PHE A 111 -8.24 8.10 -11.34
N GLU A 112 -8.19 8.94 -12.38
CA GLU A 112 -7.80 10.37 -12.27
C GLU A 112 -8.78 11.19 -11.43
N GLN A 113 -10.07 10.82 -11.40
CA GLN A 113 -11.08 11.52 -10.59
C GLN A 113 -11.04 11.18 -9.09
N ASN A 114 -10.46 10.03 -8.72
CA ASN A 114 -10.45 9.51 -7.35
C ASN A 114 -9.03 9.48 -6.73
N SER A 115 -8.01 9.98 -7.44
CA SER A 115 -6.62 10.11 -6.96
C SER A 115 -6.34 11.52 -6.46
#